data_AF-A0A6M4GZ85-F1
#
_entry.id   AF-A0A6M4GZ85-F1
#
_cell.length_a   1.000
_cell.length_b   1.000
_cell.length_c   1.000
_cell.angle_alpha   90.00
_cell.angle_beta   90.00
_cell.angle_gamma   90.00
#
_symmetry.space_group_name_H-M   'P 1'
#
loop_
_entity.id
_entity.type
_entity.pdbx_description
1 polymer ?
#
loop_
_entity_poly.entity_id
_entity_poly.type
_entity_poly.pdbx_seq_one_letter_code
_entity_poly.pdbx_strand_id
1 'polypeptide(L)'
;MDREEIRRRLAHLPPLEDLLTADDIEKQRDNARALLRPAAVLVLVVNHAAGATVVFTQRTSSLPAHAGQISFPGGRVEEGDESLEATALRESREEVGLDPERVDILGRLPEYRTSTGFHVTPVVGWIEPPVAFTPDPSEVADLFEVPLAFLLDPRNHRHENAYYKGRLRHYWAMPFGSRFIWGATAGMLVTFQRVLDRA
;
A
#
# COMPACT_ATOMS: atom_id res chain seq x y z
N MET A 1 18.07 -3.90 -3.44
CA MET A 1 17.55 -4.07 -2.07
C MET A 1 17.28 -5.54 -1.89
N ASP A 2 17.79 -6.15 -0.81
CA ASP A 2 17.64 -7.59 -0.55
C ASP A 2 16.45 -7.87 0.39
N ARG A 3 15.88 -9.08 0.31
CA ARG A 3 14.75 -9.53 1.14
C ARG A 3 15.04 -9.40 2.64
N GLU A 4 16.23 -9.83 3.06
CA GLU A 4 16.60 -9.82 4.48
C GLU A 4 16.85 -8.38 4.99
N GLU A 5 17.33 -7.49 4.11
CA GLU A 5 17.43 -6.07 4.43
C GLU A 5 16.05 -5.49 4.75
N ILE A 6 15.07 -5.73 3.88
CA ILE A 6 13.69 -5.23 4.08
C ILE A 6 13.12 -5.77 5.39
N ARG A 7 13.23 -7.07 5.64
CA ARG A 7 12.78 -7.71 6.90
C ARG A 7 13.43 -7.05 8.12
N ARG A 8 14.74 -6.85 8.10
CA ARG A 8 15.48 -6.24 9.21
C ARG A 8 15.01 -4.82 9.51
N ARG A 9 14.73 -4.02 8.46
CA ARG A 9 14.21 -2.64 8.59
C ARG A 9 12.79 -2.62 9.14
N LEU A 10 11.93 -3.51 8.68
CA LEU A 10 10.56 -3.63 9.16
C LEU A 10 10.48 -4.10 10.62
N ALA A 11 11.45 -4.90 11.08
CA ALA A 11 11.55 -5.30 12.48
C ALA A 11 11.94 -4.16 13.44
N HIS A 12 12.50 -3.06 12.92
CA HIS A 12 12.99 -1.92 13.71
C HIS A 12 12.51 -0.60 13.12
N LEU A 13 11.20 -0.39 13.15
CA LEU A 13 10.60 0.84 12.64
C LEU A 13 11.09 2.05 13.46
N PRO A 14 11.51 3.13 12.79
CA PRO A 14 11.78 4.39 13.49
C PRO A 14 10.47 5.00 14.03
N PRO A 15 10.56 5.98 14.94
CA PRO A 15 9.40 6.71 15.44
C PRO A 15 8.49 7.22 14.32
N LEU A 16 7.17 7.22 14.54
CA LEU A 16 6.19 7.66 13.54
C LEU A 16 6.44 9.09 13.04
N GLU A 17 6.90 9.98 13.93
CA GLU A 17 7.28 11.36 13.59
C GLU A 17 8.43 11.47 12.59
N ASP A 18 9.28 10.45 12.48
CA ASP A 18 10.35 10.39 11.49
C ASP A 18 9.87 9.88 10.12
N LEU A 19 8.73 9.17 10.11
CA LEU A 19 8.18 8.49 8.94
C LEU A 19 7.09 9.28 8.24
N LEU A 20 6.39 10.15 8.96
CA LEU A 20 5.23 10.89 8.46
C LEU A 20 5.53 12.38 8.35
N THR A 21 4.92 13.06 7.38
CA THR A 21 4.96 14.53 7.35
C THR A 21 4.07 15.11 8.46
N ALA A 22 4.26 16.39 8.80
CA ALA A 22 3.36 17.09 9.72
C ALA A 22 1.89 17.03 9.25
N ASP A 23 1.65 17.14 7.94
CA ASP A 23 0.31 17.02 7.35
C ASP A 23 -0.24 15.60 7.46
N ASP A 24 0.59 14.57 7.31
CA ASP A 24 0.19 13.18 7.51
C ASP A 24 -0.13 12.90 8.99
N ILE A 25 0.66 13.46 9.92
CA ILE A 25 0.41 13.38 11.36
C ILE A 25 -0.90 14.09 11.71
N GLU A 26 -1.15 15.29 11.17
CA GLU A 26 -2.38 16.03 11.39
C GLU A 26 -3.60 15.24 10.88
N LYS A 27 -3.54 14.67 9.67
CA LYS A 27 -4.58 13.77 9.17
C LYS A 27 -4.78 12.56 10.06
N GLN A 28 -3.71 11.96 10.57
CA GLN A 28 -3.81 10.82 11.48
C GLN A 28 -4.46 11.20 12.82
N ARG A 29 -4.20 12.41 13.32
CA ARG A 29 -4.81 12.96 14.54
C ARG A 29 -6.27 13.35 14.36
N ASP A 30 -6.61 14.03 13.26
CA ASP A 30 -8.00 14.42 12.95
C ASP A 30 -8.92 13.21 12.85
N ASN A 31 -8.41 12.12 12.28
CA ASN A 31 -9.14 10.86 12.17
C ASN A 31 -9.12 10.03 13.47
N ALA A 32 -8.43 10.46 14.53
CA ALA A 32 -8.34 9.72 15.80
C ALA A 32 -9.64 9.68 16.59
N ARG A 33 -10.56 10.60 16.32
CA ARG A 33 -11.87 10.67 16.98
C ARG A 33 -12.97 9.88 16.26
N ALA A 34 -12.69 9.33 15.08
CA ALA A 34 -13.66 8.54 14.31
C ALA A 34 -13.51 7.04 14.61
N LEU A 35 -14.63 6.31 14.65
CA LEU A 35 -14.62 4.85 14.59
C LEU A 35 -14.15 4.43 13.19
N LEU A 36 -12.83 4.29 13.01
CA LEU A 36 -12.22 3.87 11.75
C LEU A 36 -12.37 2.37 11.58
N ARG A 37 -12.74 1.95 10.37
CA ARG A 37 -12.83 0.54 10.01
C ARG A 37 -11.43 -0.05 9.79
N PRO A 38 -11.09 -1.19 10.40
CA PRO A 38 -9.82 -1.88 10.15
C PRO A 38 -9.76 -2.42 8.72
N ALA A 39 -8.59 -2.28 8.10
CA ALA A 39 -8.28 -2.82 6.79
C ALA A 39 -6.81 -3.21 6.71
N ALA A 40 -6.48 -4.16 5.85
CA ALA A 40 -5.11 -4.55 5.58
C ALA A 40 -4.87 -4.69 4.07
N VAL A 41 -3.68 -4.26 3.63
CA VAL A 41 -3.28 -4.33 2.22
C VAL A 41 -1.92 -4.98 2.09
N LEU A 42 -1.69 -5.68 0.97
CA LEU A 42 -0.45 -6.37 0.69
C LEU A 42 0.46 -5.54 -0.24
N VAL A 43 1.53 -4.99 0.32
CA VAL A 43 2.66 -4.45 -0.45
C VAL A 43 3.50 -5.65 -0.91
N LEU A 44 3.06 -6.30 -2.00
CA LEU A 44 3.69 -7.51 -2.53
C LEU A 44 4.89 -7.16 -3.40
N VAL A 45 6.09 -7.50 -2.93
CA VAL A 45 7.35 -7.37 -3.67
C VAL A 45 7.61 -8.66 -4.46
N VAL A 46 7.76 -8.54 -5.78
CA VAL A 46 8.09 -9.67 -6.66
C VAL A 46 9.56 -9.59 -7.07
N ASN A 47 10.33 -10.65 -6.81
CA ASN A 47 11.77 -10.67 -7.04
C ASN A 47 12.15 -11.09 -8.48
N HIS A 48 11.83 -10.26 -9.46
CA HIS A 48 12.22 -10.55 -10.84
C HIS A 48 13.73 -10.42 -11.05
N ALA A 49 14.26 -11.19 -12.01
CA ALA A 49 15.69 -11.16 -12.37
C ALA A 49 16.16 -9.77 -12.85
N ALA A 50 15.28 -8.97 -13.46
CA ALA A 50 15.58 -7.61 -13.90
C ALA A 50 15.51 -6.56 -12.77
N GLY A 51 15.11 -6.97 -11.55
CA GLY A 51 14.93 -6.12 -10.40
C GLY A 51 13.54 -6.29 -9.78
N ALA A 52 13.47 -6.09 -8.47
CA ALA A 52 12.23 -6.24 -7.72
C ALA A 52 11.17 -5.22 -8.16
N THR A 53 9.91 -5.64 -8.16
CA THR A 53 8.73 -4.82 -8.48
C THR A 53 7.70 -4.91 -7.36
N VAL A 54 6.69 -4.04 -7.37
CA VAL A 54 5.55 -4.07 -6.45
C VAL A 54 4.25 -4.15 -7.24
N VAL A 55 3.35 -5.04 -6.81
CA VAL A 55 2.05 -5.29 -7.45
C VAL A 55 1.03 -4.23 -7.03
N PHE A 56 0.27 -3.74 -8.00
CA PHE A 56 -0.88 -2.85 -7.81
C PHE A 56 -2.09 -3.35 -8.59
N THR A 57 -3.26 -3.00 -8.08
CA THR A 57 -4.54 -3.16 -8.76
C THR A 57 -5.12 -1.79 -9.11
N GLN A 58 -5.88 -1.72 -10.20
CA GLN A 58 -6.76 -0.62 -10.50
C GLN A 58 -8.20 -1.11 -10.37
N ARG A 59 -8.96 -0.46 -9.49
CA ARG A 59 -10.36 -0.82 -9.22
C ARG A 59 -11.25 -0.54 -10.44
N THR A 60 -12.25 -1.38 -10.68
CA THR A 60 -13.25 -1.14 -11.73
C THR A 60 -13.99 0.17 -11.50
N SER A 61 -14.41 0.83 -12.59
CA SER A 61 -15.15 2.09 -12.53
C SER A 61 -16.58 1.93 -12.04
N SER A 62 -17.10 0.69 -12.02
CA SER A 62 -18.45 0.33 -11.60
C SER A 62 -18.63 0.26 -10.08
N LEU A 63 -17.55 0.29 -9.30
CA LEU A 63 -17.64 0.17 -7.84
C LEU A 63 -18.14 1.48 -7.20
N PRO A 64 -19.04 1.40 -6.21
CA PRO A 64 -19.67 2.56 -5.59
C PRO A 64 -18.69 3.43 -4.78
N ALA A 65 -17.51 2.91 -4.45
CA ALA A 65 -16.44 3.65 -3.79
C ALA A 65 -15.11 3.41 -4.51
N HIS A 66 -14.29 4.47 -4.61
CA HIS A 66 -12.92 4.41 -5.12
C HIS A 66 -12.78 3.92 -6.58
N ALA A 67 -13.80 4.16 -7.41
CA ALA A 67 -13.80 3.84 -8.83
C ALA A 67 -12.53 4.32 -9.55
N GLY A 68 -11.84 3.41 -10.24
CA GLY A 68 -10.62 3.71 -11.01
C GLY A 68 -9.37 4.01 -10.17
N GLN A 69 -9.43 3.92 -8.84
CA GLN A 69 -8.26 4.17 -8.00
C GLN A 69 -7.24 3.04 -8.08
N ILE A 70 -5.97 3.42 -7.96
CA ILE A 70 -4.85 2.49 -7.87
C ILE A 70 -4.53 2.24 -6.39
N SER A 71 -4.49 0.97 -6.01
CA SER A 71 -4.18 0.52 -4.67
C SER A 71 -3.31 -0.72 -4.69
N PHE A 72 -2.79 -1.08 -3.53
CA PHE A 72 -2.34 -2.44 -3.28
C PHE A 72 -3.55 -3.38 -3.24
N PRO A 73 -3.38 -4.68 -3.56
CA PRO A 73 -4.39 -5.68 -3.24
C PRO A 73 -4.71 -5.69 -1.75
N GLY A 74 -5.98 -5.82 -1.39
CA GLY A 74 -6.37 -5.83 0.02
C GLY A 74 -7.73 -5.19 0.29
N GLY A 75 -8.18 -5.33 1.55
CA GLY A 75 -9.53 -4.92 1.91
C GLY A 75 -9.76 -4.87 3.40
N ARG A 76 -11.02 -5.08 3.79
CA ARG A 76 -11.47 -4.90 5.17
C ARG A 76 -11.15 -6.13 5.99
N VAL A 77 -10.90 -5.92 7.28
CA VAL A 77 -10.86 -7.04 8.23
C VAL A 77 -12.28 -7.56 8.43
N GLU A 78 -12.45 -8.87 8.29
CA GLU A 78 -13.72 -9.57 8.48
C GLU A 78 -13.78 -10.35 9.80
N GLU A 79 -15.01 -10.65 10.26
CA GLU A 79 -15.25 -11.48 11.44
C GLU A 79 -14.82 -12.92 11.14
N GLY A 80 -13.57 -13.25 11.49
CA GLY A 80 -12.95 -14.53 11.21
C GLY A 80 -11.49 -14.43 10.77
N ASP A 81 -11.03 -13.24 10.39
CA ASP A 81 -9.61 -13.01 10.08
C ASP A 81 -8.75 -13.15 11.34
N GLU A 82 -7.82 -14.09 11.35
CA GLU A 82 -6.96 -14.40 12.50
C GLU A 82 -5.90 -13.31 12.75
N SER A 83 -5.56 -12.53 11.73
CA SER A 83 -4.54 -11.48 11.78
C SER A 83 -4.67 -10.51 10.59
N LEU A 84 -3.95 -9.39 10.65
CA LEU A 84 -3.90 -8.42 9.55
C LEU A 84 -3.18 -8.98 8.31
N GLU A 85 -2.19 -9.86 8.52
CA GLU A 85 -1.56 -10.65 7.45
C GLU A 85 -2.57 -11.57 6.78
N ALA A 86 -3.39 -12.28 7.58
CA ALA A 86 -4.43 -13.16 7.06
C ALA A 86 -5.46 -12.37 6.23
N THR A 87 -5.90 -11.21 6.72
CA THR A 87 -6.76 -10.30 5.93
C THR A 87 -6.11 -9.91 4.61
N ALA A 88 -4.87 -9.39 4.63
CA ALA A 88 -4.19 -8.94 3.41
C ALA A 88 -4.00 -10.08 2.39
N LEU A 89 -3.67 -11.29 2.86
CA LEU A 89 -3.48 -12.47 2.03
C LEU A 89 -4.82 -13.01 1.48
N ARG A 90 -5.88 -13.07 2.29
CA ARG A 90 -7.23 -13.49 1.87
C ARG A 90 -7.74 -12.57 0.76
N GLU A 91 -7.71 -11.27 0.99
CA GLU A 91 -8.16 -10.26 0.02
C GLU A 91 -7.30 -10.29 -1.25
N SER A 92 -5.97 -10.47 -1.14
CA SER A 92 -5.10 -10.63 -2.31
C SER A 92 -5.41 -11.90 -3.11
N ARG A 93 -5.80 -12.98 -2.43
CA ARG A 93 -6.25 -14.21 -3.09
C ARG A 93 -7.57 -13.99 -3.84
N GLU A 94 -8.51 -13.27 -3.24
CA GLU A 94 -9.81 -12.95 -3.84
C GLU A 94 -9.66 -12.01 -5.03
N GLU A 95 -8.94 -10.89 -4.88
CA GLU A 95 -8.83 -9.85 -5.92
C GLU A 95 -7.92 -10.27 -7.08
N VAL A 96 -6.80 -10.97 -6.81
CA VAL A 96 -5.76 -11.23 -7.82
C VAL A 96 -5.34 -12.69 -7.94
N GLY A 97 -6.03 -13.62 -7.27
CA GLY A 97 -5.75 -15.05 -7.36
C GLY A 97 -4.40 -15.47 -6.77
N LEU A 98 -3.82 -14.64 -5.89
CA LEU A 98 -2.53 -14.91 -5.26
C LEU A 98 -2.62 -16.13 -4.34
N ASP A 99 -1.65 -17.04 -4.46
CA ASP A 99 -1.49 -18.16 -3.53
C ASP A 99 -0.80 -17.70 -2.23
N PRO A 100 -1.51 -17.67 -1.08
CA PRO A 100 -0.95 -17.18 0.18
C PRO A 100 0.26 -17.97 0.67
N GLU A 101 0.33 -19.26 0.38
CA GLU A 101 1.42 -20.14 0.87
C GLU A 101 2.78 -19.79 0.24
N ARG A 102 2.76 -19.06 -0.87
CA ARG A 102 3.97 -18.62 -1.57
C ARG A 102 4.51 -17.29 -1.10
N VAL A 103 3.78 -16.58 -0.24
CA VAL A 103 4.14 -15.24 0.21
C VAL A 103 4.93 -15.34 1.52
N ASP A 104 6.17 -14.86 1.49
CA ASP A 104 7.01 -14.68 2.67
C ASP A 104 6.71 -13.30 3.28
N ILE A 105 6.03 -13.27 4.43
CA ILE A 105 5.73 -12.01 5.12
C ILE A 105 6.98 -11.47 5.79
N LEU A 106 7.37 -10.25 5.39
CA LEU A 106 8.58 -9.60 5.90
C LEU A 106 8.31 -8.70 7.11
N GLY A 107 7.07 -8.22 7.26
CA GLY A 107 6.66 -7.37 8.37
C GLY A 107 5.55 -6.39 7.99
N ARG A 108 5.30 -5.41 8.85
CA ARG A 108 4.27 -4.38 8.66
C ARG A 108 4.90 -3.00 8.60
N LEU A 109 4.31 -2.12 7.78
CA LEU A 109 4.52 -0.68 7.91
C LEU A 109 3.58 -0.11 8.98
N PRO A 110 3.88 1.09 9.50
CA PRO A 110 2.94 1.76 10.39
C PRO A 110 1.57 1.98 9.74
N GLU A 111 0.53 1.94 10.56
CA GLU A 111 -0.85 2.13 10.11
C GLU A 111 -1.05 3.49 9.42
N TYR A 112 -1.86 3.48 8.35
CA TYR A 112 -2.23 4.67 7.60
C TYR A 112 -3.71 4.96 7.73
N ARG A 113 -4.06 6.16 8.24
CA ARG A 113 -5.46 6.58 8.38
C ARG A 113 -5.92 7.31 7.13
N THR A 114 -6.98 6.81 6.51
CA THR A 114 -7.54 7.35 5.28
C THR A 114 -8.67 8.34 5.57
N SER A 115 -8.89 9.29 4.66
CA SER A 115 -10.04 10.19 4.73
C SER A 115 -11.39 9.52 4.46
N THR A 116 -11.39 8.24 4.07
CA THR A 116 -12.59 7.44 3.79
C THR A 116 -13.00 6.54 4.97
N GLY A 117 -12.38 6.76 6.14
CA GLY A 117 -12.79 6.12 7.39
C GLY A 117 -12.19 4.74 7.61
N PHE A 118 -10.99 4.49 7.07
CA PHE A 118 -10.22 3.28 7.34
C PHE A 118 -8.92 3.59 8.09
N HIS A 119 -8.51 2.69 8.97
CA HIS A 119 -7.10 2.57 9.38
C HIS A 119 -6.54 1.34 8.68
N VAL A 120 -5.60 1.57 7.77
CA VAL A 120 -5.07 0.57 6.86
C VAL A 120 -3.71 0.13 7.35
N THR A 121 -3.51 -1.16 7.55
CA THR A 121 -2.21 -1.75 7.86
C THR A 121 -1.56 -2.27 6.57
N PRO A 122 -0.43 -1.70 6.13
CA PRO A 122 0.31 -2.22 4.99
C PRO A 122 1.20 -3.37 5.44
N VAL A 123 0.90 -4.58 4.96
CA VAL A 123 1.69 -5.78 5.17
C VAL A 123 2.66 -5.92 4.01
N VAL A 124 3.96 -6.08 4.27
CA VAL A 124 4.98 -6.26 3.23
C VAL A 124 5.23 -7.74 3.03
N GLY A 125 4.93 -8.23 1.83
CA GLY A 125 5.17 -9.61 1.42
C GLY A 125 6.24 -9.70 0.34
N TRP A 126 6.90 -10.85 0.26
CA TRP A 126 7.88 -11.17 -0.76
C TRP A 126 7.50 -12.47 -1.47
N ILE A 127 7.67 -12.51 -2.79
CA ILE A 127 7.43 -13.70 -3.58
C ILE A 127 8.47 -13.87 -4.69
N GLU A 128 8.89 -15.11 -4.89
CA GLU A 128 9.81 -15.50 -5.97
C GLU A 128 9.02 -15.87 -7.25
N PRO A 129 9.45 -15.43 -8.45
CA PRO A 129 8.90 -15.92 -9.71
C PRO A 129 9.08 -17.43 -9.92
N PRO A 130 8.27 -18.06 -10.78
CA PRO A 130 7.16 -17.48 -11.54
C PRO A 130 5.95 -17.20 -10.64
N VAL A 131 5.24 -16.10 -10.87
CA VAL A 131 3.98 -15.76 -10.18
C VAL A 131 2.87 -15.70 -11.22
N ALA A 132 1.74 -16.31 -10.92
CA ALA A 132 0.54 -16.24 -11.74
C ALA A 132 -0.50 -15.42 -10.97
N PHE A 133 -1.07 -14.42 -11.64
CA PHE A 133 -2.21 -13.66 -11.12
C PHE A 133 -3.44 -13.99 -11.95
N THR A 134 -4.57 -14.09 -11.26
CA THR A 134 -5.90 -14.24 -11.88
C THR A 134 -6.80 -13.15 -11.31
N PRO A 135 -6.77 -11.92 -11.86
CA PRO A 135 -7.60 -10.82 -11.36
C PRO A 135 -9.09 -11.13 -11.46
N ASP A 136 -9.86 -10.82 -10.42
CA ASP A 136 -11.31 -10.83 -10.49
C ASP A 136 -11.79 -9.60 -11.30
N PRO A 137 -12.37 -9.79 -12.50
CA PRO A 137 -12.78 -8.68 -13.36
C PRO A 137 -13.93 -7.86 -12.80
N SER A 138 -14.64 -8.34 -11.77
CA SER A 138 -15.69 -7.56 -11.09
C SER A 138 -15.10 -6.46 -10.20
N GLU A 139 -13.90 -6.67 -9.68
CA GLU A 139 -13.24 -5.77 -8.72
C GLU A 139 -12.01 -5.07 -9.31
N VAL A 140 -11.22 -5.79 -10.11
CA VAL A 140 -9.94 -5.37 -10.67
C VAL A 140 -10.06 -5.17 -12.17
N ALA A 141 -10.05 -3.90 -12.60
CA ALA A 141 -10.00 -3.55 -14.02
C ALA A 141 -8.61 -3.79 -14.63
N ASP A 142 -7.57 -3.72 -13.81
CA ASP A 142 -6.19 -3.86 -14.26
C ASP A 142 -5.26 -4.27 -13.14
N LEU A 143 -4.24 -5.04 -13.46
CA LEU A 143 -3.18 -5.47 -12.56
C LEU A 143 -1.84 -5.17 -13.21
N PHE A 144 -0.96 -4.48 -12.48
CA PHE A 144 0.33 -4.09 -13.00
C PHE A 144 1.39 -4.02 -11.90
N GLU A 145 2.64 -4.02 -12.33
CA GLU A 145 3.79 -3.94 -11.46
C GLU A 145 4.56 -2.65 -11.71
N VAL A 146 5.12 -2.08 -10.65
CA VAL A 146 6.02 -0.92 -10.74
C VAL A 146 7.38 -1.28 -10.13
N PRO A 147 8.52 -0.96 -10.77
CA PRO A 147 9.83 -1.23 -10.21
C PRO A 147 9.98 -0.66 -8.79
N LEU A 148 10.42 -1.49 -7.85
CA LEU A 148 10.64 -1.07 -6.47
C LEU A 148 11.64 0.09 -6.42
N ALA A 149 12.68 0.06 -7.25
CA ALA A 149 13.65 1.16 -7.36
C ALA A 149 13.01 2.50 -7.77
N PHE A 150 11.98 2.49 -8.62
CA PHE A 150 11.24 3.71 -8.98
C PHE A 150 10.45 4.23 -7.77
N LEU A 151 9.76 3.32 -7.07
CA LEU A 151 8.92 3.65 -5.92
C LEU A 151 9.73 4.17 -4.72
N LEU A 152 10.99 3.75 -4.59
CA LEU A 152 11.87 4.15 -3.49
C LEU A 152 12.73 5.37 -3.80
N ASP A 153 12.71 5.89 -5.03
CA ASP A 153 13.44 7.11 -5.39
C ASP A 153 12.61 8.35 -5.01
N PRO A 154 13.06 9.17 -4.04
CA PRO A 154 12.32 10.34 -3.58
C PRO A 154 12.03 11.37 -4.69
N ARG A 155 12.79 11.35 -5.79
CA ARG A 155 12.55 12.25 -6.94
C ARG A 155 11.24 11.94 -7.66
N ASN A 156 10.70 10.74 -7.49
CA ASN A 156 9.41 10.34 -8.04
C ASN A 156 8.24 10.68 -7.09
N HIS A 157 8.52 11.16 -5.87
CA HIS A 157 7.51 11.47 -4.87
C HIS A 157 7.11 12.94 -4.99
N ARG A 158 5.91 13.18 -5.49
CA ARG A 158 5.34 14.53 -5.63
C ARG A 158 4.48 14.85 -4.43
N HIS A 159 4.74 16.00 -3.80
CA HIS A 159 3.85 16.56 -2.81
C HIS A 159 2.91 17.55 -3.48
N GLU A 160 1.65 17.16 -3.62
CA GLU A 160 0.62 17.95 -4.29
C GLU A 160 -0.44 18.41 -3.28
N ASN A 161 -1.34 19.29 -3.73
CA ASN A 161 -2.45 19.76 -2.93
C ASN A 161 -3.71 20.00 -3.77
N ALA A 162 -4.86 19.81 -3.15
CA ALA A 162 -6.16 20.07 -3.75
C ALA A 162 -7.18 20.53 -2.70
N TYR A 163 -8.14 21.36 -3.10
CA TYR A 163 -9.26 21.72 -2.24
C TYR A 163 -10.26 20.57 -2.16
N TYR A 164 -10.55 20.11 -0.95
CA TYR A 164 -11.55 19.08 -0.68
C TYR A 164 -12.43 19.50 0.50
N LYS A 165 -13.75 19.55 0.29
CA LYS A 165 -14.75 20.03 1.27
C LYS A 165 -14.38 21.40 1.87
N GLY A 166 -13.93 22.33 1.02
CA GLY A 166 -13.60 23.71 1.43
C GLY A 166 -12.29 23.88 2.19
N ARG A 167 -11.47 22.82 2.31
CA ARG A 167 -10.13 22.89 2.93
C ARG A 167 -9.06 22.48 1.93
N LEU A 168 -7.93 23.19 1.91
CA LEU A 168 -6.76 22.76 1.18
C LEU A 168 -6.22 21.48 1.86
N ARG A 169 -6.00 20.42 1.07
CA ARG A 169 -5.44 19.17 1.55
C ARG A 169 -4.22 18.82 0.73
N HIS A 170 -3.15 18.46 1.41
CA HIS A 170 -1.94 17.96 0.80
C HIS A 170 -2.01 16.44 0.61
N TYR A 171 -1.36 15.90 -0.42
CA TYR A 171 -1.26 14.46 -0.66
C TYR A 171 0.02 14.12 -1.43
N TRP A 172 0.45 12.86 -1.29
CA TRP A 172 1.54 12.31 -2.07
C TRP A 172 1.02 11.73 -3.39
N ALA A 173 1.82 11.86 -4.44
CA ALA A 173 1.60 11.23 -5.74
C ALA A 173 2.91 10.70 -6.34
N MET A 174 2.82 9.61 -7.10
CA MET A 174 3.90 8.99 -7.86
C MET A 174 3.40 8.60 -9.25
N PRO A 175 3.43 9.52 -10.23
CA PRO A 175 3.00 9.21 -11.59
C PRO A 175 3.98 8.25 -12.29
N PHE A 176 3.48 7.19 -12.89
CA PHE A 176 4.27 6.17 -13.57
C PHE A 176 3.63 5.77 -14.90
N GLY A 177 4.22 6.18 -16.03
CA GLY A 177 3.59 6.02 -17.33
C GLY A 177 2.23 6.73 -17.37
N SER A 178 1.16 5.99 -17.71
CA SER A 178 -0.23 6.47 -17.67
C SER A 178 -0.90 6.34 -16.29
N ARG A 179 -0.21 5.76 -15.30
CA ARG A 179 -0.73 5.52 -13.96
C ARG A 179 -0.48 6.71 -13.06
N PHE A 180 -1.47 7.05 -12.24
CA PHE A 180 -1.35 8.07 -11.21
C PHE A 180 -1.57 7.43 -9.84
N ILE A 181 -0.49 7.06 -9.16
CA ILE A 181 -0.53 6.49 -7.81
C ILE A 181 -0.58 7.67 -6.83
N TRP A 182 -1.60 7.77 -5.98
CA TRP A 182 -1.78 8.95 -5.14
C TRP A 182 -2.50 8.65 -3.82
N GLY A 183 -2.57 9.65 -2.96
CA GLY A 183 -3.34 9.58 -1.72
C GLY A 183 -2.74 8.57 -0.74
N ALA A 184 -3.59 7.69 -0.19
CA ALA A 184 -3.16 6.72 0.82
C ALA A 184 -2.09 5.75 0.28
N THR A 185 -2.27 5.23 -0.94
CA THR A 185 -1.30 4.32 -1.58
C THR A 185 0.08 4.96 -1.69
N ALA A 186 0.15 6.19 -2.21
CA ALA A 186 1.40 6.93 -2.31
C ALA A 186 1.97 7.29 -0.93
N GLY A 187 1.13 7.66 0.05
CA GLY A 187 1.56 7.92 1.42
C GLY A 187 2.22 6.70 2.07
N MET A 188 1.65 5.52 1.91
CA MET A 188 2.25 4.26 2.39
C MET A 188 3.58 3.96 1.69
N LEU A 189 3.72 4.25 0.40
CA LEU A 189 4.97 4.10 -0.34
C LEU A 189 6.07 5.05 0.14
N VAL A 190 5.73 6.31 0.45
CA VAL A 190 6.67 7.26 1.06
C VAL A 190 7.13 6.75 2.42
N THR A 191 6.22 6.23 3.25
CA THR A 191 6.56 5.59 4.52
C THR A 191 7.50 4.40 4.30
N PHE A 192 7.21 3.54 3.32
CA PHE A 192 8.06 2.40 3.00
C PHE A 192 9.47 2.85 2.60
N GLN A 193 9.58 3.86 1.73
CA GLN A 193 10.86 4.44 1.35
C GLN A 193 11.65 4.94 2.56
N ARG A 194 11.02 5.69 3.46
CA ARG A 194 11.68 6.23 4.67
C ARG A 194 12.16 5.13 5.62
N VAL A 195 11.39 4.05 5.76
CA VAL A 195 11.81 2.87 6.54
C VAL A 195 13.06 2.21 5.96
N LEU A 196 13.19 2.18 4.64
CA LEU A 196 14.34 1.54 3.97
C LEU A 196 15.57 2.45 3.82
N ASP A 197 15.38 3.77 3.74
CA ASP A 197 16.44 4.75 3.46
C ASP A 197 17.29 5.10 4.68
N ARG A 198 16.71 5.07 5.89
CA ARG A 198 17.38 5.53 7.11
C ARG A 198 18.28 4.47 7.71
N ALA A 199 19.55 4.44 7.29
CA ALA A 199 20.69 3.81 7.99
C ALA A 199 21.56 4.89 8.66
#